data_AF-A0A804IJ41-F1
#
_entry.id   AF-A0A804IJ41-F1
#
_cell.length_a   1.000
_cell.length_b   1.000
_cell.length_c   1.000
_cell.angle_alpha   90.00
_cell.angle_beta   90.00
_cell.angle_gamma   90.00
#
_symmetry.space_group_name_H-M   'P 1'
#
loop_
_entity.id
_entity.type
_entity.pdbx_description
1 polymer ?
#
loop_
_entity_poly.entity_id
_entity_poly.type
_entity_poly.pdbx_seq_one_letter_code
_entity_poly.pdbx_strand_id
1 'polypeptide(L)'
;MEGGKDGVVAMQRAVKQLHFGECDDVKVTAVAEIKRLAASDPRRKRLLAALGVIPPLVSMLLQAQDDRRRQLVVETLIELAHGTFKNKALTVEAGLLLRLPQLMNTEDLPKNQHLTALLLSLSFLAKTTFPINPSPMLPCLIRILDATETSEEMKVTCVAALYNISTKLDNVRAVVSSGAVPVLLKSSQKMRSVAEGALATLGNLMLCETGKKAVEEDAIVPEALMEIMAWEEEPKCQELAAYVLMALAHRSKVQRKKMAELGIVPLLLEVALMGSPLARKRAIKMLQWFKEEGRARTGGHSGPRPDHLSDGRQQIREGKRAVNTMVKQSLDKNMQAIIRRARASEDFSCFKSLAATSSSKSLPY
;
A
#
# COMPACT_ATOMS: atom_id res chain seq x y z
N MET A 1 42.10 8.35 -13.77
CA MET A 1 42.19 7.67 -12.46
C MET A 1 42.32 8.65 -11.27
N GLU A 2 42.28 9.97 -11.48
CA GLU A 2 42.46 10.97 -10.40
C GLU A 2 41.22 11.14 -9.50
N GLY A 3 39.99 11.05 -10.04
CA GLY A 3 38.77 11.19 -9.24
C GLY A 3 38.53 10.12 -8.17
N GLY A 4 39.32 9.03 -8.17
CA GLY A 4 39.24 7.97 -7.15
C GLY A 4 39.98 8.33 -5.85
N LYS A 5 41.17 8.96 -5.94
CA LYS A 5 41.98 9.31 -4.77
C LYS A 5 41.38 10.50 -4.01
N ASP A 6 40.93 11.53 -4.72
CA ASP A 6 40.31 12.71 -4.11
C ASP A 6 39.02 12.36 -3.37
N GLY A 7 38.25 11.40 -3.90
CA GLY A 7 37.03 10.91 -3.24
C GLY A 7 37.31 10.18 -1.92
N VAL A 8 38.42 9.44 -1.81
CA VAL A 8 38.80 8.74 -0.57
C VAL A 8 39.27 9.74 0.49
N VAL A 9 40.08 10.73 0.10
CA VAL A 9 40.55 11.79 1.02
C VAL A 9 39.40 12.63 1.53
N ALA A 10 38.47 13.03 0.65
CA ALA A 10 37.27 13.77 1.03
C ALA A 10 36.41 12.99 2.02
N MET A 11 36.24 11.69 1.77
CA MET A 11 35.48 10.80 2.67
C MET A 11 36.15 10.66 4.04
N GLN A 12 37.46 10.41 4.11
CA GLN A 12 38.19 10.33 5.38
C GLN A 12 38.07 11.63 6.17
N ARG A 13 38.20 12.78 5.49
CA ARG A 13 38.03 14.10 6.11
C ARG A 13 36.62 14.26 6.68
N ALA A 14 35.58 13.96 5.90
CA ALA A 14 34.20 14.10 6.34
C ALA A 14 33.87 13.16 7.52
N VAL A 15 34.33 11.90 7.48
CA VAL A 15 34.17 10.97 8.60
C VAL A 15 34.87 11.49 9.85
N LYS A 16 36.11 11.99 9.74
CA LYS A 16 36.84 12.56 10.88
C LYS A 16 36.13 13.77 11.45
N GLN A 17 35.65 14.68 10.60
CA GLN A 17 34.93 15.89 11.02
C GLN A 17 33.58 15.57 11.67
N LEU A 18 32.86 14.53 11.22
CA LEU A 18 31.62 14.10 11.86
C LEU A 18 31.87 13.61 13.31
N HIS A 19 32.91 12.82 13.52
CA HIS A 19 33.22 12.23 14.83
C HIS A 19 33.92 13.20 15.78
N PHE A 20 34.85 14.00 15.27
CA PHE A 20 35.79 14.80 16.08
C PHE A 20 35.74 16.30 15.76
N GLY A 21 34.76 16.77 14.99
CA GLY A 21 34.59 18.19 14.71
C GLY A 21 34.36 19.00 15.99
N GLU A 22 35.12 20.08 16.15
CA GLU A 22 35.15 20.91 17.36
C GLU A 22 33.87 21.71 17.58
N CYS A 23 33.17 22.07 16.48
CA CYS A 23 31.90 22.78 16.53
C CYS A 23 30.84 22.15 15.62
N ASP A 24 29.57 22.49 15.87
CA ASP A 24 28.42 21.97 15.11
C ASP A 24 28.51 22.28 13.61
N ASP A 25 29.02 23.45 13.22
CA ASP A 25 29.09 23.85 11.82
C ASP A 25 30.04 22.96 11.00
N VAL A 26 31.15 22.53 11.62
CA VAL A 26 32.08 21.56 11.03
C VAL A 26 31.38 20.20 10.84
N LYS A 27 30.61 19.75 11.83
CA LYS A 27 29.83 18.51 11.72
C LYS A 27 28.76 18.60 10.65
N VAL A 28 28.03 19.72 10.55
CA VAL A 28 27.00 19.96 9.53
C VAL A 28 27.61 19.91 8.12
N THR A 29 28.77 20.54 7.93
CA THR A 29 29.49 20.50 6.65
C THR A 29 29.94 19.07 6.31
N ALA A 30 30.39 18.31 7.31
CA ALA A 30 30.73 16.91 7.14
C ALA A 30 29.52 16.05 6.73
N VAL A 31 28.34 16.29 7.33
CA VAL A 31 27.09 15.59 6.96
C VAL A 31 26.73 15.88 5.50
N ALA A 32 26.80 17.14 5.07
CA ALA A 32 26.52 17.52 3.68
C ALA A 32 27.47 16.81 2.69
N GLU A 33 28.76 16.72 3.03
CA GLU A 33 29.74 16.02 2.21
C GLU A 33 29.51 14.50 2.20
N ILE A 34 29.15 13.91 3.34
CA ILE A 34 28.76 12.49 3.44
C ILE A 34 27.56 12.19 2.55
N LYS A 35 26.53 13.04 2.56
CA LYS A 35 25.36 12.91 1.68
C LYS A 35 25.77 12.94 0.20
N ARG A 36 26.60 13.90 -0.20
CA ARG A 36 27.10 14.04 -1.57
C ARG A 36 27.91 12.81 -2.01
N LEU A 37 28.80 12.32 -1.15
CA LEU A 37 29.60 11.13 -1.41
C LEU A 37 28.74 9.86 -1.50
N ALA A 38 27.74 9.73 -0.63
CA ALA A 38 26.80 8.61 -0.65
C ALA A 38 25.98 8.59 -1.94
N ALA A 39 25.48 9.74 -2.40
CA ALA A 39 24.70 9.87 -3.63
C ALA A 39 25.49 9.47 -4.90
N SER A 40 26.80 9.66 -4.89
CA SER A 40 27.64 9.41 -6.07
C SER A 40 27.90 7.93 -6.39
N ASP A 41 27.92 7.03 -5.39
CA ASP A 41 28.31 5.63 -5.59
C ASP A 41 27.75 4.70 -4.48
N PRO A 42 27.00 3.64 -4.82
CA PRO A 42 26.56 2.61 -3.87
C PRO A 42 27.68 1.96 -3.05
N ARG A 43 28.91 1.85 -3.58
CA ARG A 43 30.08 1.34 -2.83
C ARG A 43 30.46 2.30 -1.70
N ARG A 44 30.40 3.61 -1.94
CA ARG A 44 30.67 4.64 -0.91
C ARG A 44 29.65 4.57 0.22
N LYS A 45 28.37 4.32 -0.07
CA LYS A 45 27.34 4.12 0.97
C LYS A 45 27.71 3.02 1.96
N ARG A 46 28.18 1.87 1.46
CA ARG A 46 28.60 0.74 2.29
C ARG A 46 29.87 1.06 3.09
N LEU A 47 30.83 1.75 2.47
CA LEU A 47 32.09 2.12 3.11
C LEU A 47 31.89 3.17 4.21
N LEU A 48 31.11 4.22 3.94
CA LEU A 48 30.73 5.23 4.93
C LEU A 48 30.07 4.59 6.16
N ALA A 49 29.14 3.67 5.94
CA ALA A 49 28.51 2.92 7.04
C ALA A 49 29.52 2.04 7.80
N ALA A 50 30.45 1.38 7.12
CA ALA A 50 31.53 0.62 7.75
C ALA A 50 32.51 1.49 8.55
N LEU A 51 32.65 2.76 8.16
CA LEU A 51 33.41 3.79 8.89
C LEU A 51 32.61 4.40 10.06
N GLY A 52 31.44 3.86 10.39
CA GLY A 52 30.73 4.21 11.61
C GLY A 52 29.96 5.53 11.56
N VAL A 53 29.63 6.08 10.39
CA VAL A 53 28.93 7.38 10.32
C VAL A 53 27.48 7.34 10.81
N ILE A 54 26.84 6.16 10.86
CA ILE A 54 25.40 6.05 11.16
C ILE A 54 25.08 6.40 12.62
N PRO A 55 25.74 5.84 13.66
CA PRO A 55 25.43 6.20 15.04
C PRO A 55 25.61 7.70 15.37
N PRO A 56 26.68 8.39 14.94
CA PRO A 56 26.80 9.85 15.11
C PRO A 56 25.69 10.62 14.40
N LEU A 57 25.27 10.20 13.20
CA LEU A 57 24.13 10.83 12.49
C LEU A 57 22.83 10.68 13.29
N VAL A 58 22.55 9.48 13.83
CA VAL A 58 21.36 9.27 14.67
C VAL A 58 21.43 10.10 15.95
N SER A 59 22.59 10.20 16.59
CA SER A 59 22.79 11.06 17.77
C SER A 59 22.58 12.54 17.43
N MET A 60 23.14 13.01 16.31
CA MET A 60 23.02 14.39 15.87
C MET A 60 21.57 14.76 15.54
N LEU A 61 20.81 13.82 14.93
CA LEU A 61 19.39 14.02 14.67
C LEU A 61 18.59 14.28 15.96
N LEU A 62 18.93 13.58 17.05
CA LEU A 62 18.26 13.73 18.35
C LEU A 62 18.62 15.05 19.05
N GLN A 63 19.83 15.56 18.84
CA GLN A 63 20.33 16.77 19.48
C GLN A 63 19.98 18.06 18.71
N ALA A 64 19.68 17.94 17.42
CA ALA A 64 19.41 19.08 16.55
C ALA A 64 18.20 19.89 17.03
N GLN A 65 18.44 21.19 17.25
CA GLN A 65 17.44 22.17 17.71
C GLN A 65 16.78 22.92 16.54
N ASP A 66 17.40 22.92 15.36
CA ASP A 66 16.88 23.59 14.17
C ASP A 66 16.42 22.58 13.11
N ASP A 67 15.33 22.95 12.42
CA ASP A 67 14.70 22.13 11.39
C ASP A 67 15.64 21.83 10.21
N ARG A 68 16.54 22.77 9.87
CA ARG A 68 17.44 22.64 8.72
C ARG A 68 18.50 21.55 8.96
N ARG A 69 19.10 21.50 10.15
CA ARG A 69 20.04 20.44 10.54
C ARG A 69 19.32 19.10 10.65
N ARG A 70 18.14 19.05 11.27
CA ARG A 70 17.31 17.83 11.34
C ARG A 70 17.05 17.27 9.95
N GLN A 71 16.56 18.11 9.04
CA GLN A 71 16.28 17.73 7.66
C GLN A 71 17.53 17.19 6.96
N LEU A 72 18.66 17.89 7.01
CA LEU A 72 19.92 17.45 6.38
C LEU A 72 20.36 16.07 6.88
N VAL A 73 20.28 15.83 8.19
CA VAL A 73 20.66 14.55 8.79
C VAL A 73 19.72 13.42 8.36
N VAL A 74 18.39 13.66 8.36
CA VAL A 74 17.41 12.67 7.89
C VAL A 74 17.63 12.34 6.41
N GLU A 75 17.81 13.34 5.56
CA GLU A 75 18.11 13.15 4.13
C GLU A 75 19.39 12.34 3.92
N THR A 76 20.42 12.57 4.75
CA THR A 76 21.67 11.81 4.71
C THR A 76 21.45 10.34 5.10
N LEU A 77 20.64 10.08 6.14
CA LEU A 77 20.26 8.72 6.52
C LEU A 77 19.44 8.01 5.44
N ILE A 78 18.52 8.71 4.76
CA ILE A 78 17.78 8.19 3.61
C ILE A 78 18.75 7.78 2.50
N GLU A 79 19.69 8.66 2.15
CA GLU A 79 20.66 8.42 1.09
C GLU A 79 21.54 7.20 1.38
N LEU A 80 22.04 7.09 2.62
CA LEU A 80 22.81 5.95 3.09
C LEU A 80 21.99 4.65 3.12
N ALA A 81 20.71 4.72 3.49
CA ALA A 81 19.81 3.57 3.53
C ALA A 81 19.35 3.12 2.13
N HIS A 82 19.34 4.02 1.15
CA HIS A 82 18.87 3.75 -0.20
C HIS A 82 19.68 2.61 -0.86
N GLY A 83 18.97 1.60 -1.37
CA GLY A 83 19.57 0.42 -2.00
C GLY A 83 20.41 -0.49 -1.09
N THR A 84 20.51 -0.21 0.22
CA THR A 84 21.44 -0.92 1.10
C THR A 84 20.75 -1.52 2.33
N PHE A 85 20.56 -2.85 2.34
CA PHE A 85 19.98 -3.57 3.48
C PHE A 85 20.78 -3.36 4.77
N LYS A 86 22.11 -3.53 4.71
CA LYS A 86 23.00 -3.38 5.88
C LYS A 86 22.89 -2.00 6.52
N ASN A 87 22.82 -0.94 5.72
CA ASN A 87 22.74 0.42 6.25
C ASN A 87 21.38 0.69 6.91
N LYS A 88 20.28 0.16 6.35
CA LYS A 88 18.98 0.20 7.04
C LYS A 88 19.05 -0.48 8.41
N ALA A 89 19.64 -1.68 8.47
CA ALA A 89 19.79 -2.43 9.72
C ALA A 89 20.61 -1.64 10.75
N LEU A 90 21.77 -1.10 10.35
CA LEU A 90 22.61 -0.26 11.20
C LEU A 90 21.87 0.98 11.73
N THR A 91 21.01 1.61 10.91
CA THR A 91 20.19 2.75 11.35
C THR A 91 19.18 2.34 12.43
N VAL A 92 18.59 1.14 12.32
CA VAL A 92 17.68 0.60 13.35
C VAL A 92 18.46 0.22 14.62
N GLU A 93 19.60 -0.45 14.47
CA GLU A 93 20.49 -0.85 15.57
C GLU A 93 21.07 0.36 16.33
N ALA A 94 21.29 1.48 15.65
CA ALA A 94 21.64 2.76 16.27
C ALA A 94 20.51 3.37 17.13
N GLY A 95 19.35 2.72 17.24
CA GLY A 95 18.28 3.08 18.15
C GLY A 95 17.29 4.12 17.61
N LEU A 96 17.31 4.42 16.31
CA LEU A 96 16.42 5.43 15.70
C LEU A 96 14.94 5.20 16.06
N LEU A 97 14.47 3.95 15.95
CA LEU A 97 13.05 3.63 16.18
C LEU A 97 12.63 3.82 17.64
N LEU A 98 13.54 3.56 18.60
CA LEU A 98 13.26 3.73 20.03
C LEU A 98 13.08 5.21 20.42
N ARG A 99 13.64 6.12 19.62
CA ARG A 99 13.57 7.56 19.85
C ARG A 99 12.58 8.28 18.93
N LEU A 100 11.83 7.54 18.11
CA LEU A 100 10.89 8.12 17.15
C LEU A 100 9.89 9.13 17.78
N PRO A 101 9.36 8.92 19.00
CA PRO A 101 8.50 9.91 19.64
C PRO A 101 9.16 11.28 19.86
N GLN A 102 10.49 11.34 20.02
CA GLN A 102 11.24 12.59 20.19
C GLN A 102 11.58 13.27 18.85
N LEU A 103 11.59 12.49 17.78
CA LEU A 103 11.94 12.94 16.43
C LEU A 103 10.75 13.50 15.68
N MET A 104 9.57 12.98 15.96
CA MET A 104 8.34 13.39 15.31
C MET A 104 7.91 14.79 15.79
N ASN A 105 7.73 15.72 14.85
CA ASN A 105 7.10 17.00 15.14
C ASN A 105 5.59 16.79 15.25
N THR A 106 5.04 16.87 16.46
CA THR A 106 3.60 16.66 16.71
C THR A 106 2.75 17.90 16.50
N GLU A 107 3.36 19.09 16.47
CA GLU A 107 2.67 20.37 16.28
C GLU A 107 2.49 20.70 14.79
N ASP A 108 3.44 20.28 13.96
CA ASP A 108 3.46 20.50 12.51
C ASP A 108 3.79 19.19 11.81
N LEU A 109 2.75 18.37 11.60
CA LEU A 109 2.88 17.06 10.96
C LEU A 109 3.51 17.12 9.55
N PRO A 110 3.18 18.10 8.69
CA PRO A 110 3.82 18.28 7.38
C PRO A 110 5.36 18.30 7.40
N LYS A 111 5.99 18.83 8.47
CA LYS A 111 7.45 18.82 8.61
C LYS A 111 8.07 17.43 8.73
N ASN A 112 7.26 16.40 9.01
CA ASN A 112 7.75 15.02 9.10
C ASN A 112 7.91 14.32 7.75
N GLN A 113 7.79 15.01 6.60
CA GLN A 113 7.89 14.37 5.28
C GLN A 113 9.16 13.52 5.11
N HIS A 114 10.33 14.08 5.41
CA HIS A 114 11.61 13.36 5.33
C HIS A 114 11.68 12.20 6.33
N LEU A 115 11.20 12.40 7.56
CA LEU A 115 11.17 11.33 8.57
C LEU A 115 10.29 10.17 8.09
N THR A 116 9.13 10.48 7.49
CA THR A 116 8.20 9.50 6.93
C THR A 116 8.83 8.70 5.79
N ALA A 117 9.58 9.36 4.90
CA ALA A 117 10.34 8.69 3.85
C ALA A 117 11.43 7.76 4.40
N LEU A 118 12.11 8.16 5.48
CA LEU A 118 13.06 7.29 6.19
C LEU A 118 12.34 6.08 6.80
N LEU A 119 11.19 6.27 7.45
CA LEU A 119 10.39 5.17 8.00
C LEU A 119 9.93 4.19 6.92
N LEU A 120 9.50 4.68 5.75
CA LEU A 120 9.20 3.81 4.60
C LEU A 120 10.43 2.98 4.22
N SER A 121 11.60 3.61 4.10
CA SER A 121 12.84 2.90 3.78
C SER A 121 13.17 1.80 4.80
N LEU A 122 13.04 2.07 6.10
CA LEU A 122 13.31 1.12 7.18
C LEU A 122 12.24 0.02 7.29
N SER A 123 10.97 0.33 6.96
CA SER A 123 9.87 -0.65 6.96
C SER A 123 10.14 -1.85 6.05
N PHE A 124 11.00 -1.69 5.03
CA PHE A 124 11.42 -2.80 4.16
C PHE A 124 12.08 -3.93 4.94
N LEU A 125 12.78 -3.64 6.05
CA LEU A 125 13.38 -4.66 6.91
C LEU A 125 12.32 -5.60 7.49
N ALA A 126 11.10 -5.12 7.73
CA ALA A 126 10.00 -5.91 8.27
C ALA A 126 9.53 -7.02 7.32
N LYS A 127 9.86 -6.92 6.03
CA LYS A 127 9.61 -7.95 5.01
C LYS A 127 10.64 -9.08 5.04
N THR A 128 11.72 -8.92 5.81
CA THR A 128 12.88 -9.82 5.77
C THR A 128 13.00 -10.63 7.06
N THR A 129 14.06 -11.44 7.16
CA THR A 129 14.40 -12.18 8.38
C THR A 129 15.01 -11.29 9.47
N PHE A 130 15.28 -10.01 9.19
CA PHE A 130 15.83 -9.09 10.18
C PHE A 130 14.85 -8.89 11.36
N PRO A 131 15.34 -8.96 12.62
CA PRO A 131 14.51 -8.81 13.81
C PRO A 131 14.20 -7.32 14.11
N ILE A 132 13.37 -6.69 13.27
CA ILE A 132 12.86 -5.33 13.52
C ILE A 132 11.58 -5.39 14.36
N ASN A 133 11.49 -4.55 15.39
CA ASN A 133 10.24 -4.27 16.09
C ASN A 133 9.54 -3.07 15.42
N PRO A 134 8.43 -3.25 14.69
CA PRO A 134 7.74 -2.14 14.02
C PRO A 134 6.89 -1.30 14.96
N SER A 135 6.65 -1.74 16.20
CA SER A 135 5.70 -1.10 17.14
C SER A 135 5.95 0.40 17.34
N PRO A 136 7.20 0.90 17.45
CA PRO A 136 7.45 2.34 17.57
C PRO A 136 7.06 3.14 16.32
N MET A 137 7.08 2.53 15.13
CA MET A 137 6.75 3.19 13.86
C MET A 137 5.23 3.40 13.71
N LEU A 138 4.43 2.45 14.20
CA LEU A 138 3.00 2.40 13.90
C LEU A 138 2.22 3.65 14.37
N PRO A 139 2.38 4.15 15.62
CA PRO A 139 1.67 5.35 16.06
C PRO A 139 2.01 6.60 15.23
N CYS A 140 3.26 6.71 14.75
CA CYS A 140 3.69 7.81 13.90
C CYS A 140 3.00 7.74 12.52
N LEU A 141 3.08 6.58 11.87
CA LEU A 141 2.48 6.36 10.55
C LEU A 141 0.96 6.56 10.56
N ILE A 142 0.28 6.09 11.61
CA ILE A 142 -1.18 6.19 11.74
C ILE A 142 -1.60 7.64 12.00
N ARG A 143 -0.87 8.37 12.85
CA ARG A 143 -1.14 9.78 13.11
C ARG A 143 -1.01 10.63 11.84
N ILE A 144 0.05 10.42 11.06
CA ILE A 144 0.24 11.13 9.78
C ILE A 144 -0.84 10.73 8.76
N LEU A 145 -1.22 9.46 8.72
CA LEU A 145 -2.26 8.99 7.79
C LEU A 145 -3.65 9.56 8.10
N ASP A 146 -4.00 9.70 9.39
CA ASP A 146 -5.32 10.19 9.82
C ASP A 146 -5.43 11.73 9.81
N ALA A 147 -4.29 12.43 9.77
CA ALA A 147 -4.23 13.89 9.76
C ALA A 147 -4.82 14.50 8.49
N THR A 148 -5.40 15.70 8.62
CA THR A 148 -6.04 16.42 7.50
C THR A 148 -5.07 17.29 6.71
N GLU A 149 -4.08 17.82 7.41
CA GLU A 149 -3.11 18.82 6.95
C GLU A 149 -1.90 18.21 6.22
N THR A 150 -1.71 16.88 6.32
CA THR A 150 -0.61 16.18 5.67
C THR A 150 -0.86 15.96 4.19
N SER A 151 0.18 16.09 3.36
CA SER A 151 0.08 15.90 1.92
C SER A 151 -0.30 14.47 1.51
N GLU A 152 -0.87 14.35 0.32
CA GLU A 152 -1.21 13.06 -0.29
C GLU A 152 0.01 12.13 -0.43
N GLU A 153 1.16 12.67 -0.84
CA GLU A 153 2.42 11.93 -0.95
C GLU A 153 2.84 11.32 0.40
N MET A 154 2.69 12.07 1.50
CA MET A 154 2.98 11.56 2.85
C MET A 154 2.05 10.41 3.24
N LYS A 155 0.77 10.51 2.91
CA LYS A 155 -0.22 9.45 3.19
C LYS A 155 0.06 8.19 2.40
N VAL A 156 0.38 8.32 1.11
CA VAL A 156 0.82 7.20 0.26
C VAL A 156 2.08 6.54 0.85
N THR A 157 3.05 7.35 1.29
CA THR A 157 4.27 6.87 1.94
C THR A 157 3.97 6.10 3.23
N CYS A 158 3.05 6.59 4.06
CA CYS A 158 2.62 5.92 5.29
C CYS A 158 1.99 4.57 5.01
N VAL A 159 1.07 4.51 4.05
CA VAL A 159 0.40 3.27 3.67
C VAL A 159 1.38 2.27 3.05
N ALA A 160 2.34 2.71 2.24
CA ALA A 160 3.39 1.83 1.73
C ALA A 160 4.25 1.23 2.87
N ALA A 161 4.53 2.00 3.93
CA ALA A 161 5.25 1.52 5.10
C ALA A 161 4.42 0.50 5.91
N LEU A 162 3.14 0.78 6.14
CA LEU A 162 2.19 -0.13 6.79
C LEU A 162 2.03 -1.43 5.99
N TYR A 163 1.94 -1.34 4.66
CA TYR A 163 1.90 -2.49 3.77
C TYR A 163 3.14 -3.36 3.98
N ASN A 164 4.35 -2.79 3.91
CA ASN A 164 5.59 -3.53 4.13
C ASN A 164 5.61 -4.26 5.48
N ILE A 165 5.19 -3.59 6.56
CA ILE A 165 5.12 -4.17 7.90
C ILE A 165 4.11 -5.34 7.94
N SER A 166 2.94 -5.17 7.33
CA SER A 166 1.84 -6.15 7.35
C SER A 166 2.13 -7.44 6.56
N THR A 167 3.14 -7.45 5.69
CA THR A 167 3.48 -8.65 4.90
C THR A 167 3.96 -9.84 5.75
N LYS A 168 4.41 -9.58 6.98
CA LYS A 168 4.82 -10.63 7.93
C LYS A 168 3.73 -10.82 8.99
N LEU A 169 3.23 -12.05 9.11
CA LEU A 169 2.13 -12.40 10.01
C LEU A 169 2.41 -12.04 11.48
N ASP A 170 3.66 -12.16 11.92
CA ASP A 170 4.08 -11.80 13.29
C ASP A 170 3.80 -10.34 13.64
N ASN A 171 3.77 -9.45 12.65
CA ASN A 171 3.53 -8.02 12.85
C ASN A 171 2.04 -7.69 12.89
N VAL A 172 1.14 -8.59 12.46
CA VAL A 172 -0.28 -8.28 12.32
C VAL A 172 -0.90 -7.83 13.63
N ARG A 173 -0.54 -8.49 14.75
CA ARG A 173 -1.03 -8.07 16.07
C ARG A 173 -0.64 -6.63 16.39
N ALA A 174 0.61 -6.25 16.14
CA ALA A 174 1.08 -4.89 16.39
C ALA A 174 0.32 -3.87 15.51
N VAL A 175 0.14 -4.17 14.22
CA VAL A 175 -0.61 -3.32 13.28
C VAL A 175 -2.06 -3.14 13.74
N VAL A 176 -2.73 -4.21 14.13
CA VAL A 176 -4.11 -4.16 14.66
C VAL A 176 -4.18 -3.34 15.94
N SER A 177 -3.34 -3.66 16.94
CA SER A 177 -3.34 -2.97 18.24
C SER A 177 -2.99 -1.48 18.15
N SER A 178 -2.35 -1.05 17.07
CA SER A 178 -2.06 0.36 16.84
C SER A 178 -3.24 1.18 16.32
N GLY A 179 -4.40 0.56 16.05
CA GLY A 179 -5.59 1.24 15.55
C GLY A 179 -5.58 1.48 14.03
N ALA A 180 -4.77 0.71 13.28
CA ALA A 180 -4.59 0.94 11.84
C ALA A 180 -5.84 0.68 11.01
N VAL A 181 -6.70 -0.28 11.41
CA VAL A 181 -7.88 -0.72 10.62
C VAL A 181 -8.84 0.43 10.29
N PRO A 182 -9.39 1.18 11.27
CA PRO A 182 -10.33 2.27 10.97
C PRO A 182 -9.69 3.39 10.13
N VAL A 183 -8.41 3.70 10.39
CA VAL A 183 -7.68 4.75 9.66
C VAL A 183 -7.41 4.34 8.20
N LEU A 184 -7.02 3.09 7.96
CA LEU A 184 -6.83 2.55 6.61
C LEU A 184 -8.15 2.56 5.82
N LEU A 185 -9.25 2.17 6.47
CA LEU A 185 -10.57 2.15 5.84
C LEU A 185 -11.01 3.57 5.45
N LYS A 186 -11.01 4.50 6.41
CA LYS A 186 -11.36 5.91 6.21
C LYS A 186 -10.53 6.55 5.09
N SER A 187 -9.21 6.31 5.09
CA SER A 187 -8.32 6.85 4.06
C SER A 187 -8.56 6.22 2.69
N SER A 188 -8.90 4.93 2.63
CA SER A 188 -9.21 4.24 1.38
C SER A 188 -10.47 4.76 0.69
N GLN A 189 -11.49 5.21 1.43
CA GLN A 189 -12.69 5.81 0.85
C GLN A 189 -12.43 7.24 0.36
N LYS A 190 -11.64 8.02 1.11
CA LYS A 190 -11.44 9.44 0.83
C LYS A 190 -10.44 9.71 -0.29
N MET A 191 -9.46 8.82 -0.49
CA MET A 191 -8.31 9.10 -1.35
C MET A 191 -7.96 7.91 -2.23
N ARG A 192 -8.20 8.03 -3.54
CA ARG A 192 -7.94 6.96 -4.51
C ARG A 192 -6.48 6.52 -4.56
N SER A 193 -5.54 7.47 -4.49
CA SER A 193 -4.09 7.19 -4.48
C SER A 193 -3.62 6.36 -3.29
N VAL A 194 -4.35 6.39 -2.18
CA VAL A 194 -4.04 5.65 -0.95
C VAL A 194 -4.81 4.32 -0.88
N ALA A 195 -5.95 4.24 -1.56
CA ALA A 195 -6.88 3.13 -1.49
C ALA A 195 -6.23 1.77 -1.80
N GLU A 196 -5.49 1.66 -2.90
CA GLU A 196 -4.86 0.39 -3.28
C GLU A 196 -3.96 -0.17 -2.17
N GLY A 197 -3.01 0.65 -1.68
CA GLY A 197 -2.10 0.23 -0.63
C GLY A 197 -2.80 -0.07 0.69
N ALA A 198 -3.87 0.68 1.02
CA ALA A 198 -4.62 0.50 2.24
C ALA A 198 -5.42 -0.81 2.22
N LEU A 199 -6.09 -1.10 1.10
CA LEU A 199 -6.82 -2.35 0.89
C LEU A 199 -5.87 -3.56 0.82
N ALA A 200 -4.68 -3.41 0.24
CA ALA A 200 -3.66 -4.44 0.24
C ALA A 200 -3.16 -4.72 1.68
N THR A 201 -2.99 -3.68 2.48
CA THR A 201 -2.64 -3.80 3.91
C THR A 201 -3.74 -4.53 4.67
N LEU A 202 -5.00 -4.13 4.53
CA LEU A 202 -6.16 -4.82 5.12
C LEU A 202 -6.22 -6.29 4.67
N GLY A 203 -5.96 -6.55 3.40
CA GLY A 203 -5.88 -7.90 2.83
C GLY A 203 -4.83 -8.77 3.52
N ASN A 204 -3.66 -8.23 3.84
CA ASN A 204 -2.65 -8.97 4.61
C ASN A 204 -3.13 -9.28 6.03
N LEU A 205 -3.88 -8.37 6.68
CA LEU A 205 -4.44 -8.63 8.01
C LEU A 205 -5.45 -9.80 8.00
N MET A 206 -6.19 -9.97 6.90
CA MET A 206 -7.16 -11.06 6.73
C MET A 206 -6.52 -12.47 6.71
N LEU A 207 -5.20 -12.57 6.56
CA LEU A 207 -4.48 -13.85 6.54
C LEU A 207 -4.36 -14.52 7.91
N CYS A 208 -4.74 -13.82 9.00
CA CYS A 208 -4.76 -14.39 10.34
C CYS A 208 -6.07 -14.05 11.08
N GLU A 209 -6.40 -14.85 12.08
CA GLU A 209 -7.66 -14.69 12.83
C GLU A 209 -7.71 -13.37 13.62
N THR A 210 -6.58 -12.93 14.20
CA THR A 210 -6.51 -11.65 14.93
C THR A 210 -6.85 -10.47 14.04
N GLY A 211 -6.27 -10.44 12.82
CA GLY A 211 -6.52 -9.37 11.86
C GLY A 211 -7.92 -9.45 11.27
N LYS A 212 -8.38 -10.66 10.93
CA LYS A 212 -9.76 -10.89 10.48
C LYS A 212 -10.78 -10.37 11.50
N LYS A 213 -10.66 -10.72 12.78
CA LYS A 213 -11.57 -10.25 13.83
C LYS A 213 -11.59 -8.72 13.95
N ALA A 214 -10.42 -8.09 13.95
CA ALA A 214 -10.34 -6.63 14.03
C ALA A 214 -11.02 -5.92 12.84
N VAL A 215 -10.95 -6.52 11.64
CA VAL A 215 -11.66 -6.00 10.46
C VAL A 215 -13.16 -6.33 10.52
N GLU A 216 -13.57 -7.44 11.14
CA GLU A 216 -14.98 -7.79 11.33
C GLU A 216 -15.70 -6.92 12.36
N GLU A 217 -15.00 -6.50 13.41
CA GLU A 217 -15.53 -5.69 14.52
C GLU A 217 -15.87 -4.26 14.09
N ASP A 218 -15.19 -3.72 13.08
CA ASP A 218 -15.48 -2.40 12.54
C ASP A 218 -16.77 -2.43 11.72
N ALA A 219 -17.78 -1.68 12.20
CA ALA A 219 -19.12 -1.71 11.65
C ALA A 219 -19.19 -1.20 10.20
N ILE A 220 -18.30 -0.27 9.84
CA ILE A 220 -18.29 0.49 8.57
C ILE A 220 -17.65 -0.34 7.44
N VAL A 221 -16.83 -1.34 7.79
CA VAL A 221 -16.05 -2.13 6.82
C VAL A 221 -16.87 -2.66 5.64
N PRO A 222 -18.03 -3.33 5.82
CA PRO A 222 -18.78 -3.85 4.68
C PRO A 222 -19.26 -2.76 3.72
N GLU A 223 -19.77 -1.64 4.25
CA GLU A 223 -20.28 -0.53 3.45
C GLU A 223 -19.16 0.17 2.67
N ALA A 224 -18.05 0.50 3.35
CA ALA A 224 -16.89 1.12 2.75
C ALA A 224 -16.26 0.27 1.64
N LEU A 225 -16.12 -1.04 1.86
CA LEU A 225 -15.57 -1.93 0.85
C LEU A 225 -16.53 -2.14 -0.33
N MET A 226 -17.84 -2.11 -0.10
CA MET A 226 -18.83 -2.16 -1.18
C MET A 226 -18.76 -0.93 -2.08
N GLU A 227 -18.65 0.26 -1.49
CA GLU A 227 -18.45 1.51 -2.22
C GLU A 227 -17.19 1.45 -3.12
N ILE A 228 -16.05 1.01 -2.56
CA ILE A 228 -14.80 0.88 -3.31
C ILE A 228 -14.89 -0.22 -4.38
N MET A 229 -15.59 -1.33 -4.11
CA MET A 229 -15.80 -2.40 -5.09
C MET A 229 -16.64 -1.94 -6.29
N ALA A 230 -17.43 -0.88 -6.15
CA ALA A 230 -18.18 -0.26 -7.25
C ALA A 230 -17.32 0.64 -8.16
N TRP A 231 -16.04 0.90 -7.83
CA TRP A 231 -15.17 1.75 -8.64
C TRP A 231 -14.72 1.03 -9.92
N GLU A 232 -15.42 1.28 -11.03
CA GLU A 232 -15.12 0.65 -12.32
C GLU A 232 -13.75 1.03 -12.90
N GLU A 233 -13.33 2.28 -12.70
CA GLU A 233 -12.06 2.80 -13.24
C GLU A 233 -10.83 2.38 -12.41
N GLU A 234 -11.03 1.72 -11.27
CA GLU A 234 -9.99 1.31 -10.33
C GLU A 234 -9.96 -0.22 -10.16
N PRO A 235 -9.58 -0.99 -11.20
CA PRO A 235 -9.72 -2.45 -11.20
C PRO A 235 -8.94 -3.10 -10.05
N LYS A 236 -7.81 -2.52 -9.65
CA LYS A 236 -6.99 -3.07 -8.56
C LYS A 236 -7.63 -2.87 -7.19
N CYS A 237 -8.20 -1.68 -6.93
CA CYS A 237 -8.97 -1.40 -5.72
C CYS A 237 -10.21 -2.30 -5.65
N GLN A 238 -10.94 -2.45 -6.76
CA GLN A 238 -12.08 -3.34 -6.86
C GLN A 238 -11.71 -4.79 -6.50
N GLU A 239 -10.59 -5.30 -7.02
CA GLU A 239 -10.10 -6.64 -6.69
C GLU A 239 -9.80 -6.82 -5.21
N LEU A 240 -9.10 -5.87 -4.60
CA LEU A 240 -8.69 -5.93 -3.20
C LEU A 240 -9.90 -5.79 -2.27
N ALA A 241 -10.84 -4.89 -2.57
CA ALA A 241 -12.10 -4.77 -1.83
C ALA A 241 -12.93 -6.06 -1.90
N ALA A 242 -13.08 -6.63 -3.10
CA ALA A 242 -13.74 -7.92 -3.29
C ALA A 242 -13.04 -9.07 -2.52
N TYR A 243 -11.71 -9.04 -2.41
CA TYR A 243 -10.96 -10.02 -1.63
C TYR A 243 -11.29 -9.93 -0.13
N VAL A 244 -11.23 -8.73 0.45
CA VAL A 244 -11.52 -8.53 1.88
C VAL A 244 -12.97 -8.91 2.18
N LEU A 245 -13.94 -8.45 1.38
CA LEU A 245 -15.35 -8.84 1.51
C LEU A 245 -15.55 -10.36 1.40
N MET A 246 -14.89 -11.02 0.45
CA MET A 246 -14.96 -12.47 0.28
C MET A 246 -14.37 -13.20 1.50
N ALA A 247 -13.27 -12.72 2.07
CA ALA A 247 -12.64 -13.32 3.25
C ALA A 247 -13.51 -13.19 4.51
N LEU A 248 -14.18 -12.04 4.69
CA LEU A 248 -15.16 -11.81 5.75
C LEU A 248 -16.42 -12.68 5.58
N ALA A 249 -16.92 -12.78 4.34
CA ALA A 249 -18.08 -13.62 4.03
C ALA A 249 -17.78 -15.12 4.15
N HIS A 250 -16.51 -15.53 4.02
CA HIS A 250 -16.12 -16.93 4.08
C HIS A 250 -16.39 -17.51 5.46
N ARG A 251 -17.21 -18.57 5.51
CA ARG A 251 -17.62 -19.29 6.74
C ARG A 251 -18.32 -18.44 7.80
N SER A 252 -18.69 -17.18 7.52
CA SER A 252 -19.45 -16.33 8.44
C SER A 252 -20.86 -16.03 7.91
N LYS A 253 -21.87 -16.70 8.46
CA LYS A 253 -23.29 -16.43 8.15
C LYS A 253 -23.72 -15.05 8.61
N VAL A 254 -23.19 -14.60 9.76
CA VAL A 254 -23.47 -13.27 10.33
C VAL A 254 -23.00 -12.18 9.39
N GLN A 255 -21.75 -12.26 8.90
CA GLN A 255 -21.22 -11.29 7.95
C GLN A 255 -21.97 -11.32 6.61
N ARG A 256 -22.31 -12.50 6.09
CA ARG A 256 -23.14 -12.59 4.88
C ARG A 256 -24.50 -11.93 5.08
N LYS A 257 -25.19 -12.20 6.19
CA LYS A 257 -26.48 -11.56 6.49
C LYS A 257 -26.35 -10.04 6.53
N LYS A 258 -25.36 -9.51 7.25
CA LYS A 258 -25.06 -8.08 7.33
C LYS A 258 -24.83 -7.46 5.96
N MET A 259 -24.01 -8.10 5.12
CA MET A 259 -23.75 -7.62 3.75
C MET A 259 -25.01 -7.69 2.85
N ALA A 260 -25.85 -8.71 3.00
CA ALA A 260 -27.10 -8.82 2.25
C ALA A 260 -28.07 -7.69 2.60
N GLU A 261 -28.17 -7.33 3.89
CA GLU A 261 -29.00 -6.21 4.37
C GLU A 261 -28.50 -4.86 3.85
N LEU A 262 -27.18 -4.71 3.64
CA LEU A 262 -26.56 -3.55 2.98
C LEU A 262 -26.70 -3.55 1.45
N GLY A 263 -27.32 -4.58 0.86
CA GLY A 263 -27.54 -4.62 -0.59
C GLY A 263 -26.32 -5.08 -1.41
N ILE A 264 -25.46 -5.95 -0.86
CA ILE A 264 -24.28 -6.45 -1.60
C ILE A 264 -24.64 -7.27 -2.85
N VAL A 265 -25.81 -7.93 -2.88
CA VAL A 265 -26.16 -8.90 -3.93
C VAL A 265 -26.30 -8.24 -5.32
N PRO A 266 -27.05 -7.14 -5.49
CA PRO A 266 -27.05 -6.38 -6.75
C PRO A 266 -25.65 -5.97 -7.21
N LEU A 267 -24.83 -5.44 -6.31
CA LEU A 267 -23.46 -5.02 -6.61
C LEU A 267 -22.59 -6.21 -7.07
N LEU A 268 -22.71 -7.38 -6.43
CA LEU A 268 -21.99 -8.58 -6.86
C LEU A 268 -22.41 -9.06 -8.26
N LEU A 269 -23.69 -8.88 -8.65
CA LEU A 269 -24.15 -9.21 -10.00
C LEU A 269 -23.51 -8.26 -11.03
N GLU A 270 -23.46 -6.96 -10.72
CA GLU A 270 -22.81 -5.96 -11.55
C GLU A 270 -21.32 -6.25 -11.72
N VAL A 271 -20.61 -6.46 -10.61
CA VAL A 271 -19.17 -6.79 -10.61
C VAL A 271 -18.91 -8.12 -11.32
N ALA A 272 -19.78 -9.12 -11.20
CA ALA A 272 -19.66 -10.40 -11.91
C ALA A 272 -19.77 -10.25 -13.44
N LEU A 273 -20.49 -9.23 -13.92
CA LEU A 273 -20.69 -8.97 -15.34
C LEU A 273 -19.63 -8.02 -15.92
N MET A 274 -19.28 -6.96 -15.20
CA MET A 274 -18.48 -5.84 -15.72
C MET A 274 -17.13 -5.67 -15.03
N GLY A 275 -16.91 -6.28 -13.87
CA GLY A 275 -15.71 -6.09 -13.07
C GLY A 275 -14.45 -6.70 -13.69
N SER A 276 -13.32 -6.46 -13.03
CA SER A 276 -12.03 -7.03 -13.41
C SER A 276 -12.08 -8.58 -13.43
N PRO A 277 -11.20 -9.27 -14.18
CA PRO A 277 -11.20 -10.74 -14.22
C PRO A 277 -11.14 -11.40 -12.84
N LEU A 278 -10.38 -10.84 -11.90
CA LEU A 278 -10.23 -11.40 -10.56
C LEU A 278 -11.40 -10.98 -9.65
N ALA A 279 -11.90 -9.74 -9.76
CA ALA A 279 -13.09 -9.30 -9.05
C ALA A 279 -14.32 -10.13 -9.45
N ARG A 280 -14.51 -10.40 -10.75
CA ARG A 280 -15.58 -11.29 -11.27
C ARG A 280 -15.55 -12.67 -10.66
N LYS A 281 -14.37 -13.31 -10.61
CA LYS A 281 -14.21 -14.65 -10.02
C LYS A 281 -14.64 -14.67 -8.55
N ARG A 282 -14.24 -13.64 -7.78
CA ARG A 282 -14.60 -13.49 -6.36
C ARG A 282 -16.09 -13.21 -6.18
N ALA A 283 -16.65 -12.32 -6.99
CA ALA A 283 -18.07 -11.97 -6.95
C ALA A 283 -18.97 -13.18 -7.25
N ILE A 284 -18.66 -13.95 -8.29
CA ILE A 284 -19.37 -15.19 -8.63
C ILE A 284 -19.30 -16.17 -7.45
N LYS A 285 -18.14 -16.31 -6.81
CA LYS A 285 -17.99 -17.21 -5.66
C LYS A 285 -18.83 -16.77 -4.47
N MET A 286 -18.88 -15.48 -4.16
CA MET A 286 -19.73 -14.95 -3.09
C MET A 286 -21.22 -15.15 -3.41
N LEU A 287 -21.65 -14.91 -4.65
CA LEU A 287 -23.04 -15.16 -5.08
C LEU A 287 -23.47 -16.61 -4.90
N GLN A 288 -22.57 -17.58 -5.10
CA GLN A 288 -22.85 -18.99 -4.80
C GLN A 288 -23.18 -19.20 -3.31
N TRP A 289 -22.41 -18.59 -2.39
CA TRP A 289 -22.67 -18.69 -0.95
C TRP A 289 -24.02 -18.06 -0.58
N PHE A 290 -24.36 -16.90 -1.13
CA PHE A 290 -25.67 -16.28 -0.92
C PHE A 290 -26.83 -17.13 -1.45
N LYS A 291 -26.64 -17.79 -2.60
CA LYS A 291 -27.64 -18.69 -3.19
C LYS A 291 -27.87 -19.95 -2.36
N GLU A 292 -26.80 -20.57 -1.86
CA GLU A 292 -26.87 -21.76 -0.98
C GLU A 292 -27.64 -21.45 0.31
N GLU A 293 -27.38 -20.30 0.91
CA GLU A 293 -28.08 -19.83 2.12
C GLU A 293 -29.58 -19.56 1.86
N GLY A 294 -29.90 -18.96 0.71
CA GLY A 294 -31.30 -18.76 0.28
C GLY A 294 -32.06 -20.07 0.08
N ARG A 295 -31.40 -21.10 -0.47
CA ARG A 295 -31.98 -22.45 -0.65
C ARG A 295 -32.18 -23.19 0.67
N ALA A 296 -31.25 -23.06 1.61
CA ALA A 296 -31.40 -23.65 2.95
C ALA A 296 -32.63 -23.07 3.69
N ARG A 297 -32.97 -21.79 3.46
CA ARG A 297 -34.18 -21.16 4.01
C ARG A 297 -35.47 -21.64 3.37
N THR A 298 -35.48 -21.89 2.06
CA THR A 298 -36.68 -22.30 1.32
C THR A 298 -36.93 -23.80 1.31
N GLY A 299 -35.90 -24.63 1.49
CA GLY A 299 -36.00 -26.10 1.46
C GLY A 299 -36.55 -26.75 2.74
N GLY A 300 -36.71 -26.01 3.84
CA GLY A 300 -37.14 -26.55 5.13
C GLY A 300 -38.63 -26.42 5.45
N HIS A 301 -39.44 -25.78 4.59
CA HIS A 301 -40.86 -25.50 4.86
C HIS A 301 -41.74 -25.98 3.69
N SER A 302 -41.97 -27.28 3.61
CA SER A 302 -43.06 -27.89 2.83
C SER A 302 -44.36 -27.89 3.65
N GLY A 303 -44.87 -26.70 3.96
CA GLY A 303 -46.19 -26.50 4.56
C GLY A 303 -47.02 -25.52 3.71
N PRO A 304 -48.37 -25.58 3.75
CA PRO A 304 -49.22 -24.74 2.89
C PRO A 304 -48.98 -23.26 3.20
N ARG A 305 -48.65 -22.47 2.18
CA ARG A 305 -48.38 -21.03 2.32
C ARG A 305 -49.68 -20.22 2.27
N PRO A 306 -49.85 -19.16 3.09
CA PRO A 306 -50.86 -18.13 2.86
C PRO A 306 -50.46 -17.21 1.70
N ASP A 307 -51.45 -16.69 0.98
CA ASP A 307 -51.38 -15.90 -0.24
C ASP A 307 -50.71 -14.51 -0.08
N HIS A 308 -49.37 -14.46 0.04
CA HIS A 308 -48.56 -13.24 -0.14
C HIS A 308 -47.66 -13.33 -1.40
N LEU A 309 -48.15 -13.93 -2.48
CA LEU A 309 -47.39 -14.23 -3.71
C LEU A 309 -47.30 -13.07 -4.73
N SER A 310 -47.88 -11.90 -4.47
CA SER A 310 -47.86 -10.77 -5.42
C SER A 310 -46.55 -9.96 -5.33
N ASP A 311 -46.08 -9.65 -4.12
CA ASP A 311 -44.93 -8.78 -3.86
C ASP A 311 -43.59 -9.43 -4.29
N GLY A 312 -43.40 -10.71 -3.97
CA GLY A 312 -42.22 -11.46 -4.39
C GLY A 312 -42.12 -11.68 -5.90
N ARG A 313 -43.24 -11.77 -6.62
CA ARG A 313 -43.24 -11.90 -8.09
C ARG A 313 -42.82 -10.60 -8.76
N GLN A 314 -43.21 -9.46 -8.20
CA GLN A 314 -42.83 -8.14 -8.68
C GLN A 314 -41.32 -7.90 -8.48
N GLN A 315 -40.78 -8.18 -7.29
CA GLN A 315 -39.33 -8.11 -7.03
C GLN A 315 -38.50 -9.03 -7.94
N ILE A 316 -38.96 -10.26 -8.20
CA ILE A 316 -38.29 -11.17 -9.15
C ILE A 316 -38.30 -10.60 -10.57
N ARG A 317 -39.40 -9.95 -10.98
CA ARG A 317 -39.56 -9.38 -12.32
C ARG A 317 -38.71 -8.12 -12.49
N GLU A 318 -38.62 -7.29 -11.47
CA GLU A 318 -37.73 -6.12 -11.42
C GLU A 318 -36.26 -6.55 -11.40
N GLY A 319 -35.90 -7.55 -10.61
CA GLY A 319 -34.57 -8.14 -10.61
C GLY A 319 -34.17 -8.70 -11.97
N LYS A 320 -35.09 -9.39 -12.67
CA LYS A 320 -34.86 -9.87 -14.06
C LYS A 320 -34.64 -8.72 -15.04
N ARG A 321 -35.37 -7.61 -14.91
CA ARG A 321 -35.18 -6.42 -15.76
C ARG A 321 -33.84 -5.77 -15.50
N ALA A 322 -33.46 -5.58 -14.23
CA ALA A 322 -32.18 -5.01 -13.84
C ALA A 322 -31.01 -5.86 -14.37
N VAL A 323 -31.07 -7.19 -14.22
CA VAL A 323 -30.06 -8.11 -14.77
C VAL A 323 -29.97 -8.00 -16.29
N ASN A 324 -31.11 -7.95 -17.00
CA ASN A 324 -31.09 -7.78 -18.46
C ASN A 324 -30.44 -6.47 -18.90
N THR A 325 -30.68 -5.37 -18.18
CA THR A 325 -30.03 -4.09 -18.46
C THR A 325 -28.52 -4.17 -18.22
N MET A 326 -28.09 -4.75 -17.10
CA MET A 326 -26.66 -4.94 -16.80
C MET A 326 -25.96 -5.82 -17.83
N VAL A 327 -26.62 -6.88 -18.32
CA VAL A 327 -26.07 -7.74 -19.37
C VAL A 327 -25.85 -6.97 -20.67
N LYS A 328 -26.82 -6.14 -21.08
CA LYS A 328 -26.67 -5.28 -22.26
C LYS A 328 -25.51 -4.30 -22.12
N GLN A 329 -25.43 -3.60 -20.99
CA GLN A 329 -24.32 -2.68 -20.70
C GLN A 329 -22.95 -3.40 -20.69
N SER A 330 -22.89 -4.61 -20.13
CA SER A 330 -21.67 -5.44 -20.14
C SER A 330 -21.26 -5.84 -21.56
N LEU A 331 -22.22 -6.21 -22.42
CA LEU A 331 -21.95 -6.50 -23.83
C LEU A 331 -21.40 -5.27 -24.55
N ASP A 332 -22.02 -4.10 -24.35
CA ASP A 332 -21.57 -2.85 -24.96
C ASP A 332 -20.15 -2.46 -24.50
N LYS A 333 -19.87 -2.53 -23.19
CA LYS A 333 -18.53 -2.25 -22.65
C LYS A 333 -17.49 -3.25 -23.16
N ASN A 334 -17.82 -4.54 -23.21
CA ASN A 334 -16.93 -5.55 -23.77
C ASN A 334 -16.64 -5.29 -25.26
N MET A 335 -17.67 -4.95 -26.04
CA MET A 335 -17.53 -4.59 -27.45
C MET A 335 -16.62 -3.35 -27.62
N GLN A 336 -16.82 -2.30 -26.81
CA GLN A 336 -15.94 -1.12 -26.82
C GLN A 336 -14.49 -1.47 -26.47
N ALA A 337 -14.27 -2.32 -25.47
CA ALA A 337 -12.93 -2.77 -25.09
C ALA A 337 -12.25 -3.58 -26.21
N ILE A 338 -13.00 -4.43 -26.91
CA ILE A 338 -12.51 -5.15 -28.10
C ILE A 338 -12.13 -4.16 -29.21
N ILE A 339 -12.99 -3.17 -29.50
CA ILE A 339 -12.73 -2.15 -30.52
C ILE A 339 -11.48 -1.33 -30.18
N ARG A 340 -11.32 -0.88 -28.93
CA ARG A 340 -10.12 -0.14 -28.49
C ARG A 340 -8.85 -0.96 -28.68
N ARG A 341 -8.88 -2.27 -28.36
CA ARG A 341 -7.73 -3.18 -28.57
C ARG A 341 -7.45 -3.41 -30.05
N ALA A 342 -8.47 -3.54 -30.88
CA ALA A 342 -8.32 -3.69 -32.33
C ALA A 342 -7.68 -2.43 -32.94
N ARG A 343 -8.16 -1.23 -32.58
CA ARG A 343 -7.59 0.05 -33.04
C ARG A 343 -6.15 0.25 -32.59
N ALA A 344 -5.83 -0.06 -31.34
CA ALA A 344 -4.45 -0.03 -30.87
C ALA A 344 -3.54 -0.98 -31.67
N SER A 345 -4.06 -2.12 -32.14
CA SER A 345 -3.31 -3.06 -33.00
C SER A 345 -3.13 -2.54 -34.44
N GLU A 346 -4.04 -1.70 -34.95
CA GLU A 346 -3.92 -1.06 -36.26
C GLU A 346 -2.85 0.04 -36.24
N ASP A 347 -2.69 0.78 -35.14
CA ASP A 347 -1.62 1.79 -34.99
C ASP A 347 -0.22 1.14 -35.00
N PHE A 348 -0.07 -0.09 -34.49
CA PHE A 348 1.19 -0.85 -34.60
C PHE A 348 1.44 -1.44 -35.99
N SER A 349 0.42 -1.53 -36.86
CA SER A 349 0.60 -1.99 -38.25
C SER A 349 1.30 -0.93 -39.11
N CYS A 350 1.21 0.35 -38.74
CA CYS A 350 1.95 1.45 -39.37
C CYS A 350 3.45 1.43 -39.00
N PHE A 351 3.84 0.89 -37.84
CA PHE A 351 5.26 0.74 -37.47
C PHE A 351 5.94 -0.47 -38.11
N LYS A 352 5.19 -1.50 -38.54
CA LYS A 352 5.77 -2.64 -39.27
C LYS A 352 6.16 -2.30 -40.71
N SER A 353 5.60 -1.25 -41.33
CA SER A 353 6.03 -0.79 -42.66
C SER A 353 7.31 0.06 -42.60
N LEU A 354 7.63 0.66 -41.45
CA LEU A 354 8.87 1.43 -41.23
C LEU A 354 10.11 0.57 -40.90
N ALA A 355 9.92 -0.71 -40.57
CA ALA A 355 11.03 -1.65 -40.37
C ALA A 355 11.44 -2.43 -41.63
N ALA A 356 10.76 -2.21 -42.77
CA ALA A 356 10.98 -2.95 -44.02
C ALA A 356 11.83 -2.19 -45.06
N THR A 357 12.43 -1.05 -44.71
CA THR A 357 13.34 -0.30 -45.59
C THR A 357 14.68 0.00 -44.91
N SER A 358 15.49 -1.03 -44.68
CA SER A 358 16.94 -0.88 -44.80
C SER A 358 17.55 -2.19 -45.26
N SER A 359 18.10 -2.12 -46.46
CA SER A 359 18.67 -3.21 -47.25
C SER A 359 20.16 -3.36 -46.95
N SER A 360 20.56 -4.64 -46.88
CA SER A 360 21.87 -5.18 -47.31
C SER A 360 23.12 -4.97 -46.46
N LYS A 361 23.70 -6.10 -46.01
CA LYS A 361 24.96 -6.74 -46.46
C LYS A 361 25.48 -7.69 -45.35
N SER A 362 25.31 -9.02 -45.49
CA SER A 362 26.37 -10.01 -45.81
C SER A 362 27.56 -10.01 -44.83
N LEU A 363 27.84 -11.08 -44.07
CA LEU A 363 28.62 -12.27 -44.51
C LEU A 363 28.66 -13.37 -43.38
N PRO A 364 29.24 -14.57 -43.60
CA PRO A 364 28.67 -15.87 -43.22
C PRO A 364 29.51 -16.70 -42.24
N TYR A 365 28.92 -17.85 -41.87
CA TYR A 365 29.42 -19.02 -41.12
C TYR A 365 29.77 -18.83 -39.64
#